data_AF-A0A7C1AT76-F1
#
_entry.id   AF-A0A7C1AT76-F1
#
_cell.length_a   1.000
_cell.length_b   1.000
_cell.length_c   1.000
_cell.angle_alpha   90.00
_cell.angle_beta   90.00
_cell.angle_gamma   90.00
#
_symmetry.space_group_name_H-M   'P 1'
#
loop_
_entity.id
_entity.type
_entity.pdbx_description
1 polymer ?
#
loop_
_entity_poly.entity_id
_entity_poly.type
_entity_poly.pdbx_seq_one_letter_code
_entity_poly.pdbx_strand_id
1 'polypeptide(L)'
;MKCNSRFKAVFAPLCLLMAPWAAAAGGPPSPIQAPIPLQQWNGWSNCCLLANGRLKLIVVPAVGRIMHLSADGSSNLLRAAPPPPTRTAWPNCGGEWIWPVTQERWKAVWGAEWPPPREVAGWDWDSRAKQAGDGTVYCTLRRRFPAPINVEVERVISLPHTGTTVIIRQKITRLAESRVPVAAWNLVQVARPDNLYLPTTSHSRFPEGFRVLMGRLPRELLHRHAEGLSFICRAAEFKVGTDSIQSWAAARKDNLLITLRQTAASAEGPWPDGGCHAEIYYNSGLGYAELETLTPEVLLKPGESLTAEIAVTVAFLGPSGPWTILDGLPGSH
;
A
#
# COMPACT_ATOMS: atom_id res chain seq x y z
N MET A 1 71.45 -14.09 -33.17
CA MET A 1 71.28 -13.63 -31.76
C MET A 1 69.83 -13.82 -31.37
N LYS A 2 69.56 -14.79 -30.48
CA LYS A 2 68.23 -15.09 -29.93
C LYS A 2 68.12 -14.40 -28.57
N CYS A 3 67.07 -13.63 -28.32
CA CYS A 3 66.68 -13.25 -26.96
C CYS A 3 65.19 -13.60 -26.79
N ASN A 4 64.94 -14.66 -26.02
CA ASN A 4 63.63 -15.09 -25.57
C ASN A 4 63.32 -14.37 -24.25
N SER A 5 62.17 -13.70 -24.14
CA SER A 5 61.56 -13.43 -22.83
C SER A 5 60.17 -14.09 -22.77
N ARG A 6 60.05 -15.07 -21.88
CA ARG A 6 58.79 -15.75 -21.53
C ARG A 6 58.21 -15.02 -20.33
N PHE A 7 57.09 -14.33 -20.51
CA PHE A 7 56.25 -13.87 -19.40
C PHE A 7 55.49 -15.09 -18.84
N LYS A 8 55.74 -15.43 -17.57
CA LYS A 8 54.89 -16.34 -16.78
C LYS A 8 53.85 -15.48 -16.06
N ALA A 9 52.58 -15.60 -16.44
CA ALA A 9 51.47 -15.07 -15.65
C ALA A 9 51.25 -15.98 -14.44
N VAL A 10 51.35 -15.42 -13.24
CA VAL A 10 51.01 -16.07 -11.98
C VAL A 10 49.51 -15.86 -11.74
N PHE A 11 48.73 -16.94 -11.79
CA PHE A 11 47.35 -16.94 -11.30
C PHE A 11 47.39 -16.90 -9.77
N ALA A 12 46.98 -15.78 -9.18
CA ALA A 12 46.62 -15.71 -7.76
C ALA A 12 45.12 -16.04 -7.63
N PRO A 13 44.71 -16.99 -6.77
CA PRO A 13 43.31 -17.21 -6.50
C PRO A 13 42.78 -16.04 -5.66
N LEU A 14 41.80 -15.33 -6.21
CA LEU A 14 41.04 -14.31 -5.49
C LEU A 14 40.11 -15.05 -4.50
N CYS A 15 40.57 -15.26 -3.28
CA CYS A 15 39.73 -15.74 -2.18
C CYS A 15 38.65 -14.68 -1.88
N LEU A 16 37.43 -14.91 -2.37
CA LEU A 16 36.23 -14.23 -1.91
C LEU A 16 36.03 -14.52 -0.42
N LEU A 17 36.42 -13.56 0.43
CA LEU A 17 36.03 -13.55 1.84
C LEU A 17 34.52 -13.29 1.91
N MET A 18 33.76 -14.37 2.04
CA MET A 18 32.36 -14.33 2.47
C MET A 18 32.33 -13.76 3.88
N ALA A 19 31.93 -12.49 4.02
CA ALA A 19 31.62 -11.94 5.33
C ALA A 19 30.39 -12.70 5.88
N PRO A 20 30.47 -13.31 7.08
CA PRO A 20 29.32 -13.96 7.68
C PRO A 20 28.26 -12.89 7.97
N TRP A 21 27.04 -13.15 7.47
CA TRP A 21 25.82 -12.47 7.89
C TRP A 21 25.72 -12.64 9.41
N ALA A 22 26.02 -11.59 10.16
CA ALA A 22 25.79 -11.59 11.60
C ALA A 22 24.27 -11.74 11.80
N ALA A 23 23.87 -12.93 12.24
CA ALA A 23 22.56 -13.13 12.83
C ALA A 23 22.44 -12.10 13.96
N ALA A 24 21.47 -11.19 13.84
CA ALA A 24 21.16 -10.24 14.90
C ALA A 24 20.87 -11.05 16.17
N ALA A 25 21.81 -11.03 17.11
CA ALA A 25 21.63 -11.63 18.42
C ALA A 25 20.37 -11.03 19.04
N GLY A 26 19.48 -11.90 19.50
CA GLY A 26 18.23 -11.51 20.14
C GLY A 26 18.50 -10.54 21.28
N GLY A 27 18.08 -9.28 21.11
CA GLY A 27 18.04 -8.31 22.18
C GLY A 27 17.14 -8.82 23.32
N PRO A 28 17.25 -8.23 24.53
CA PRO A 28 16.44 -8.63 25.68
C PRO A 28 14.94 -8.61 25.31
N PRO A 29 14.13 -9.52 25.88
CA PRO A 29 12.70 -9.56 25.61
C PRO A 29 12.11 -8.18 25.88
N SER A 30 11.46 -7.60 24.87
CA SER A 30 10.83 -6.28 25.00
C SER A 30 9.89 -6.29 26.22
N PRO A 31 9.94 -5.25 27.07
CA PRO A 31 9.11 -5.19 28.27
C PRO A 31 7.61 -5.22 27.90
N ILE A 32 6.83 -5.70 28.87
CA ILE A 32 5.42 -6.14 28.81
C ILE A 32 4.57 -5.40 27.77
N GLN A 33 3.99 -6.18 26.85
CA GLN A 33 3.02 -5.73 25.85
C GLN A 33 1.66 -5.52 26.51
N ALA A 34 1.23 -4.26 26.71
CA ALA A 34 -0.12 -3.99 27.19
C ALA A 34 -1.12 -4.21 26.03
N PRO A 35 -2.17 -5.03 26.21
CA PRO A 35 -3.26 -5.11 25.24
C PRO A 35 -4.00 -3.77 25.20
N ILE A 36 -4.43 -3.37 24.01
CA ILE A 36 -5.20 -2.13 23.83
C ILE A 36 -6.68 -2.48 23.88
N PRO A 37 -7.47 -1.82 24.76
CA PRO A 37 -8.91 -2.04 24.81
C PRO A 37 -9.56 -1.77 23.45
N LEU A 38 -10.45 -2.67 23.04
CA LEU A 38 -11.27 -2.47 21.86
C LEU A 38 -12.38 -1.47 22.17
N GLN A 39 -12.74 -0.66 21.17
CA GLN A 39 -13.75 0.39 21.32
C GLN A 39 -14.82 0.32 20.24
N GLN A 40 -15.91 1.07 20.45
CA GLN A 40 -16.90 1.34 19.41
C GLN A 40 -16.53 2.60 18.64
N TRP A 41 -16.78 2.62 17.33
CA TRP A 41 -16.58 3.79 16.49
C TRP A 41 -17.54 3.76 15.30
N ASN A 42 -18.33 4.83 15.11
CA ASN A 42 -19.21 4.99 13.95
C ASN A 42 -20.12 3.76 13.67
N GLY A 43 -20.68 3.16 14.72
CA GLY A 43 -21.50 1.95 14.65
C GLY A 43 -20.72 0.63 14.55
N TRP A 44 -19.41 0.67 14.29
CA TRP A 44 -18.55 -0.50 14.35
C TRP A 44 -18.20 -0.86 15.80
N SER A 45 -18.18 -2.14 16.11
CA SER A 45 -17.67 -2.69 17.37
C SER A 45 -16.25 -3.24 17.20
N ASN A 46 -15.59 -3.57 18.32
CA ASN A 46 -14.30 -4.24 18.35
C ASN A 46 -13.17 -3.51 17.58
N CYS A 47 -13.20 -2.18 17.57
CA CYS A 47 -12.22 -1.37 16.84
C CYS A 47 -10.93 -1.19 17.66
N CYS A 48 -9.78 -1.20 16.99
CA CYS A 48 -8.49 -0.89 17.62
C CYS A 48 -8.15 0.60 17.45
N LEU A 49 -7.92 1.30 18.56
CA LEU A 49 -7.40 2.67 18.57
C LEU A 49 -5.88 2.65 18.55
N LEU A 50 -5.28 3.20 17.50
CA LEU A 50 -3.84 3.46 17.45
C LEU A 50 -3.67 4.98 17.45
N ALA A 51 -2.94 5.53 18.43
CA ALA A 51 -2.73 6.97 18.50
C ALA A 51 -1.34 7.30 19.05
N ASN A 52 -0.79 8.42 18.58
CA ASN A 52 0.38 9.07 19.14
C ASN A 52 0.11 10.58 19.26
N GLY A 53 1.13 11.38 19.56
CA GLY A 53 0.96 12.84 19.70
C GLY A 53 0.56 13.57 18.41
N ARG A 54 0.60 12.90 17.25
CA ARG A 54 0.34 13.50 15.92
C ARG A 54 -0.80 12.85 15.15
N LEU A 55 -0.95 11.52 15.23
CA LEU A 55 -1.92 10.76 14.47
C LEU A 55 -2.90 10.02 15.37
N LYS A 56 -4.13 9.89 14.86
CA LYS A 56 -5.15 8.98 15.38
C LYS A 56 -5.65 8.08 14.26
N LEU A 57 -5.66 6.78 14.55
CA LEU A 57 -6.12 5.71 13.67
C LEU A 57 -7.21 4.88 14.33
N ILE A 58 -8.20 4.47 13.53
CA ILE A 58 -9.19 3.46 13.92
C ILE A 58 -9.09 2.30 12.95
N VAL A 59 -8.63 1.16 13.43
CA VAL A 59 -8.65 -0.10 12.68
C VAL A 59 -9.94 -0.84 13.00
N VAL A 60 -10.65 -1.31 11.98
CA VAL A 60 -11.92 -2.02 12.10
C VAL A 60 -11.75 -3.45 11.61
N PRO A 61 -11.52 -4.43 12.51
CA PRO A 61 -11.32 -5.83 12.17
C PRO A 61 -12.47 -6.47 11.39
N ALA A 62 -13.72 -6.08 11.68
CA ALA A 62 -14.90 -6.61 10.99
C ALA A 62 -14.82 -6.47 9.46
N VAL A 63 -14.08 -5.47 8.96
CA VAL A 63 -13.80 -5.25 7.54
C VAL A 63 -12.32 -5.20 7.22
N GLY A 64 -11.43 -5.49 8.19
CA GLY A 64 -9.97 -5.48 8.07
C GLY A 64 -9.34 -4.18 7.55
N ARG A 65 -9.97 -3.02 7.80
CA ARG A 65 -9.58 -1.71 7.23
C ARG A 65 -9.11 -0.72 8.30
N ILE A 66 -8.23 0.20 7.92
CA ILE A 66 -8.11 1.47 8.67
C ILE A 66 -9.24 2.38 8.18
N MET A 67 -10.19 2.70 9.05
CA MET A 67 -11.40 3.47 8.70
C MET A 67 -11.34 4.92 9.16
N HIS A 68 -10.37 5.26 10.01
CA HIS A 68 -10.12 6.64 10.41
C HIS A 68 -8.62 6.90 10.39
N LEU A 69 -8.23 8.02 9.78
CA LEU A 69 -6.90 8.60 9.90
C LEU A 69 -7.06 10.12 10.03
N SER A 70 -6.55 10.69 11.10
CA SER A 70 -6.52 12.14 11.30
C SER A 70 -5.19 12.55 11.89
N ALA A 71 -4.71 13.74 11.51
CA ALA A 71 -3.49 14.34 12.04
C ALA A 71 -3.80 15.61 12.86
N ASP A 72 -3.13 15.79 13.99
CA ASP A 72 -3.21 16.98 14.87
C ASP A 72 -4.66 17.45 15.14
N GLY A 73 -5.57 16.49 15.41
CA GLY A 73 -6.98 16.77 15.73
C GLY A 73 -7.89 17.11 14.55
N SER A 74 -7.38 17.04 13.31
CA SER A 74 -8.19 17.23 12.09
C SER A 74 -9.36 16.24 11.97
N SER A 75 -10.29 16.55 11.06
CA SER A 75 -11.33 15.60 10.65
C SER A 75 -10.72 14.32 10.05
N ASN A 76 -11.50 13.23 10.01
CA ASN A 76 -11.08 12.02 9.29
C ASN A 76 -10.74 12.36 7.83
N LEU A 77 -9.55 11.97 7.41
CA LEU A 77 -9.03 12.13 6.07
C LEU A 77 -9.56 11.06 5.10
N LEU A 78 -10.00 9.93 5.65
CA LEU A 78 -10.47 8.79 4.87
C LEU A 78 -11.96 8.89 4.61
N ARG A 79 -12.40 8.41 3.44
CA ARG A 79 -13.81 8.11 3.25
C ARG A 79 -14.14 6.87 4.08
N ALA A 80 -15.11 6.98 4.97
CA ALA A 80 -15.50 5.87 5.85
C ALA A 80 -17.01 5.81 6.05
N ALA A 81 -17.61 4.66 5.81
CA ALA A 81 -19.02 4.39 6.02
C ALA A 81 -19.26 3.65 7.36
N PRO A 82 -20.43 3.82 7.99
CA PRO A 82 -20.88 2.93 9.06
C PRO A 82 -21.10 1.50 8.53
N PRO A 83 -21.27 0.49 9.41
CA PRO A 83 -21.62 -0.85 8.98
C PRO A 83 -22.91 -0.83 8.14
N PRO A 84 -22.98 -1.62 7.06
CA PRO A 84 -24.23 -1.77 6.33
C PRO A 84 -25.26 -2.51 7.22
N PRO A 85 -26.57 -2.30 6.98
CA PRO A 85 -27.62 -3.05 7.68
C PRO A 85 -27.54 -4.56 7.42
N THR A 86 -27.11 -4.95 6.22
CA THR A 86 -26.94 -6.34 5.80
C THR A 86 -25.58 -6.55 5.15
N ARG A 87 -25.04 -7.77 5.28
CA ARG A 87 -23.77 -8.18 4.66
C ARG A 87 -23.98 -8.90 3.32
N THR A 88 -25.08 -8.58 2.62
CA THR A 88 -25.53 -9.31 1.42
C THR A 88 -24.96 -8.73 0.12
N ALA A 89 -24.71 -7.43 0.07
CA ALA A 89 -24.05 -6.75 -1.05
C ALA A 89 -22.65 -6.27 -0.63
N TRP A 90 -21.77 -6.01 -1.60
CA TRP A 90 -20.50 -5.35 -1.34
C TRP A 90 -20.75 -3.91 -0.87
N PRO A 91 -20.47 -3.58 0.41
CA PRO A 91 -20.59 -2.22 0.89
C PRO A 91 -19.22 -1.58 0.72
N ASN A 92 -19.12 -0.58 -0.13
CA ASN A 92 -17.91 0.24 -0.17
C ASN A 92 -17.78 0.98 1.18
N CYS A 93 -17.11 0.34 2.14
CA CYS A 93 -16.89 0.87 3.48
C CYS A 93 -15.86 2.01 3.49
N GLY A 94 -15.03 2.09 2.46
CA GLY A 94 -13.89 2.99 2.33
C GLY A 94 -12.68 2.64 3.19
N GLY A 95 -11.92 3.64 3.61
CA GLY A 95 -10.70 3.45 4.38
C GLY A 95 -9.51 2.93 3.57
N GLU A 96 -8.55 2.35 4.27
CA GLU A 96 -7.38 1.66 3.72
C GLU A 96 -7.60 0.15 3.67
N TRP A 97 -7.18 -0.51 2.58
CA TRP A 97 -7.46 -1.92 2.32
C TRP A 97 -6.39 -2.60 1.46
N ILE A 98 -6.39 -3.94 1.52
CA ILE A 98 -5.62 -4.81 0.61
C ILE A 98 -6.52 -5.84 -0.06
N TRP A 99 -6.35 -5.99 -1.36
CA TRP A 99 -6.83 -7.14 -2.12
C TRP A 99 -5.66 -8.11 -2.39
N PRO A 100 -5.82 -9.42 -2.14
CA PRO A 100 -4.77 -10.41 -2.43
C PRO A 100 -4.69 -10.80 -3.92
N VAL A 101 -5.63 -10.28 -4.74
CA VAL A 101 -5.75 -10.52 -6.18
C VAL A 101 -6.21 -9.21 -6.83
N THR A 102 -5.52 -8.80 -7.88
CA THR A 102 -5.77 -7.57 -8.66
C THR A 102 -7.09 -7.65 -9.43
N GLN A 103 -7.70 -6.48 -9.70
CA GLN A 103 -9.00 -6.41 -10.39
C GLN A 103 -8.96 -7.01 -11.79
N GLU A 104 -7.86 -6.86 -12.52
CA GLU A 104 -7.70 -7.43 -13.87
C GLU A 104 -7.92 -8.96 -13.92
N ARG A 105 -7.75 -9.67 -12.81
CA ARG A 105 -7.96 -11.11 -12.72
C ARG A 105 -9.39 -11.50 -12.41
N TRP A 106 -10.22 -10.59 -11.91
CA TRP A 106 -11.52 -10.95 -11.32
C TRP A 106 -12.46 -11.61 -12.32
N LYS A 107 -12.53 -11.12 -13.57
CA LYS A 107 -13.36 -11.73 -14.61
C LYS A 107 -12.93 -13.14 -14.96
N ALA A 108 -11.64 -13.37 -15.07
CA ALA A 108 -11.10 -14.68 -15.42
C ALA A 108 -11.33 -15.70 -14.29
N VAL A 109 -11.34 -15.25 -13.04
CA VAL A 109 -11.45 -16.14 -11.86
C VAL A 109 -12.90 -16.34 -11.40
N TRP A 110 -13.73 -15.29 -11.42
CA TRP A 110 -15.10 -15.28 -10.89
C TRP A 110 -16.17 -14.85 -11.89
N GLY A 111 -15.81 -14.53 -13.14
CA GLY A 111 -16.77 -14.18 -14.20
C GLY A 111 -17.28 -12.74 -14.19
N ALA A 112 -16.81 -11.88 -13.28
CA ALA A 112 -17.20 -10.47 -13.19
C ALA A 112 -16.00 -9.55 -12.93
N GLU A 113 -16.03 -8.34 -13.50
CA GLU A 113 -15.02 -7.28 -13.27
C GLU A 113 -15.41 -6.35 -12.12
N TRP A 114 -16.70 -6.27 -11.81
CA TRP A 114 -17.27 -5.44 -10.76
C TRP A 114 -18.70 -5.91 -10.41
N PRO A 115 -19.18 -5.79 -9.15
CA PRO A 115 -18.44 -5.42 -7.93
C PRO A 115 -17.36 -6.44 -7.53
N PRO A 116 -16.51 -6.14 -6.53
CA PRO A 116 -15.52 -7.09 -6.05
C PRO A 116 -16.16 -8.43 -5.64
N PRO A 117 -15.58 -9.58 -6.05
CA PRO A 117 -16.07 -10.90 -5.66
C PRO A 117 -16.09 -11.10 -4.14
N ARG A 118 -17.10 -11.80 -3.63
CA ARG A 118 -17.31 -11.99 -2.18
C ARG A 118 -16.11 -12.70 -1.51
N GLU A 119 -15.46 -13.58 -2.26
CA GLU A 119 -14.30 -14.36 -1.84
C GLU A 119 -13.14 -13.45 -1.43
N VAL A 120 -12.92 -12.37 -2.18
CA VAL A 120 -11.89 -11.36 -1.89
C VAL A 120 -12.41 -10.20 -1.05
N ALA A 121 -13.71 -9.92 -1.05
CA ALA A 121 -14.32 -8.76 -0.39
C ALA A 121 -14.84 -9.03 1.02
N GLY A 122 -14.43 -10.15 1.62
CA GLY A 122 -15.05 -10.65 2.83
C GLY A 122 -14.70 -9.93 4.13
N TRP A 123 -15.33 -10.45 5.17
CA TRP A 123 -15.52 -9.87 6.49
C TRP A 123 -14.70 -10.60 7.54
N ASP A 124 -14.78 -10.09 8.77
CA ASP A 124 -14.41 -10.78 10.01
C ASP A 124 -12.94 -11.20 10.04
N TRP A 125 -12.06 -10.21 10.17
CA TRP A 125 -10.65 -10.46 10.44
C TRP A 125 -10.43 -10.69 11.93
N ASP A 126 -9.58 -11.67 12.24
CA ASP A 126 -9.04 -11.80 13.58
C ASP A 126 -8.12 -10.63 13.86
N SER A 127 -8.21 -10.05 15.07
CA SER A 127 -7.38 -8.91 15.44
C SER A 127 -6.76 -9.03 16.82
N ARG A 128 -5.55 -8.49 16.95
CA ARG A 128 -4.90 -8.25 18.25
C ARG A 128 -4.22 -6.90 18.22
N ALA A 129 -4.35 -6.12 19.29
CA ALA A 129 -3.71 -4.82 19.41
C ALA A 129 -2.84 -4.78 20.66
N LYS A 130 -1.64 -4.21 20.54
CA LYS A 130 -0.65 -4.14 21.62
C LYS A 130 0.20 -2.88 21.52
N GLN A 131 0.73 -2.44 22.64
CA GLN A 131 1.78 -1.42 22.69
C GLN A 131 3.11 -2.07 23.07
N ALA A 132 4.19 -1.70 22.37
CA ALA A 132 5.54 -2.12 22.71
C ALA A 132 6.21 -1.15 23.70
N GLY A 133 7.32 -1.57 24.30
CA GLY A 133 8.05 -0.78 25.31
C GLY A 133 8.64 0.54 24.81
N ASP A 134 8.84 0.68 23.50
CA ASP A 134 9.24 1.92 22.83
C ASP A 134 8.08 2.90 22.59
N GLY A 135 6.87 2.51 23.01
CA GLY A 135 5.64 3.27 22.81
C GLY A 135 4.98 3.05 21.44
N THR A 136 5.57 2.25 20.54
CA THR A 136 4.98 1.92 19.25
C THR A 136 3.72 1.07 19.46
N VAL A 137 2.66 1.42 18.74
CA VAL A 137 1.34 0.79 18.85
C VAL A 137 1.09 -0.08 17.63
N TYR A 138 0.65 -1.32 17.84
CA TYR A 138 0.44 -2.32 16.80
C TYR A 138 -1.01 -2.81 16.77
N CYS A 139 -1.54 -3.05 15.58
CA CYS A 139 -2.71 -3.87 15.33
C CYS A 139 -2.35 -4.94 14.30
N THR A 140 -2.46 -6.21 14.68
CA THR A 140 -2.31 -7.35 13.77
C THR A 140 -3.68 -7.83 13.34
N LEU A 141 -3.89 -7.96 12.02
CA LEU A 141 -5.08 -8.53 11.41
C LEU A 141 -4.72 -9.82 10.69
N ARG A 142 -5.57 -10.85 10.79
CA ARG A 142 -5.43 -12.10 10.01
C ARG A 142 -6.75 -12.54 9.40
N ARG A 143 -6.70 -13.03 8.18
CA ARG A 143 -7.87 -13.63 7.51
C ARG A 143 -7.46 -14.67 6.48
N ARG A 144 -8.25 -15.73 6.39
CA ARG A 144 -8.16 -16.74 5.32
C ARG A 144 -9.13 -16.41 4.18
N PHE A 145 -8.63 -16.56 2.97
CA PHE A 145 -9.37 -16.43 1.73
C PHE A 145 -9.54 -17.83 1.13
N PRO A 146 -10.79 -18.27 0.91
CA PRO A 146 -11.07 -19.62 0.47
C PRO A 146 -10.67 -19.85 -1.00
N ALA A 147 -11.02 -21.02 -1.51
CA ALA A 147 -10.95 -21.31 -2.94
C ALA A 147 -11.69 -20.23 -3.76
N PRO A 148 -11.22 -19.91 -4.97
CA PRO A 148 -10.10 -20.56 -5.66
C PRO A 148 -8.71 -20.05 -5.26
N ILE A 149 -8.60 -19.07 -4.36
CA ILE A 149 -7.31 -18.43 -4.02
C ILE A 149 -6.57 -19.24 -2.96
N ASN A 150 -7.20 -19.74 -1.91
CA ASN A 150 -6.54 -20.55 -0.87
C ASN A 150 -5.32 -19.84 -0.24
N VAL A 151 -5.49 -18.64 0.31
CA VAL A 151 -4.42 -17.89 0.97
C VAL A 151 -4.80 -17.43 2.37
N GLU A 152 -3.81 -17.19 3.22
CA GLU A 152 -3.95 -16.42 4.45
C GLU A 152 -3.24 -15.08 4.29
N VAL A 153 -3.90 -14.00 4.69
CA VAL A 153 -3.33 -12.67 4.72
C VAL A 153 -3.15 -12.26 6.18
N GLU A 154 -1.92 -11.91 6.54
CA GLU A 154 -1.57 -11.24 7.78
C GLU A 154 -1.19 -9.79 7.49
N ARG A 155 -1.69 -8.87 8.30
CA ARG A 155 -1.35 -7.44 8.26
C ARG A 155 -0.89 -7.01 9.64
N VAL A 156 0.25 -6.34 9.73
CA VAL A 156 0.74 -5.70 10.95
C VAL A 156 0.77 -4.20 10.69
N ILE A 157 -0.23 -3.51 11.23
CA ILE A 157 -0.35 -2.05 11.20
C ILE A 157 0.39 -1.53 12.44
N SER A 158 1.38 -0.68 12.23
CA SER A 158 2.17 -0.08 13.31
C SER A 158 2.21 1.44 13.21
N LEU A 159 2.00 2.09 14.35
CA LEU A 159 2.16 3.53 14.54
C LEU A 159 3.29 3.76 15.54
N PRO A 160 4.45 4.27 15.09
CA PRO A 160 5.54 4.64 15.99
C PRO A 160 5.09 5.67 17.03
N HIS A 161 5.75 5.68 18.19
CA HIS A 161 5.41 6.60 19.29
C HIS A 161 5.48 8.08 18.89
N THR A 162 6.25 8.41 17.86
CA THR A 162 6.37 9.76 17.30
C THR A 162 6.26 9.73 15.77
N GLY A 163 6.06 10.90 15.16
CA GLY A 163 5.98 11.02 13.70
C GLY A 163 4.58 10.82 13.12
N THR A 164 4.51 10.89 11.80
CA THR A 164 3.25 10.96 11.03
C THR A 164 3.14 9.88 9.96
N THR A 165 3.89 8.79 10.13
CA THR A 165 3.91 7.66 9.21
C THR A 165 3.36 6.42 9.90
N VAL A 166 2.41 5.78 9.24
CA VAL A 166 1.86 4.48 9.60
C VAL A 166 2.54 3.45 8.69
N ILE A 167 3.14 2.42 9.29
CA ILE A 167 3.76 1.33 8.53
C ILE A 167 2.85 0.12 8.58
N ILE A 168 2.57 -0.47 7.41
CA ILE A 168 1.73 -1.66 7.28
C ILE A 168 2.57 -2.74 6.59
N ARG A 169 2.91 -3.78 7.36
CA ARG A 169 3.59 -4.97 6.84
C ARG A 169 2.59 -6.06 6.56
N GLN A 170 2.69 -6.67 5.40
CA GLN A 170 1.67 -7.59 4.90
C GLN A 170 2.34 -8.85 4.40
N LYS A 171 1.73 -9.99 4.70
CA LYS A 171 2.18 -11.30 4.24
C LYS A 171 0.98 -12.07 3.69
N ILE A 172 1.08 -12.50 2.44
CA ILE A 172 0.12 -13.38 1.77
C ILE A 172 0.76 -14.75 1.66
N THR A 173 0.23 -15.74 2.37
CA THR A 173 0.76 -17.12 2.40
C THR A 173 -0.19 -18.05 1.66
N ARG A 174 0.33 -18.87 0.74
CA ARG A 174 -0.48 -19.89 0.07
C ARG A 174 -0.74 -21.08 0.99
N LEU A 175 -2.01 -21.44 1.16
CA LEU A 175 -2.43 -22.55 2.04
C LEU A 175 -2.61 -23.87 1.28
N ALA A 176 -3.03 -23.83 0.03
CA ALA A 176 -3.24 -24.99 -0.82
C ALA A 176 -2.96 -24.64 -2.29
N GLU A 177 -2.90 -25.63 -3.17
CA GLU A 177 -2.66 -25.38 -4.59
C GLU A 177 -3.71 -24.43 -5.18
N SER A 178 -3.24 -23.54 -6.06
CA SER A 178 -4.09 -22.62 -6.81
C SER A 178 -3.33 -22.12 -8.04
N ARG A 179 -4.06 -21.88 -9.13
CA ARG A 179 -3.53 -21.24 -10.34
C ARG A 179 -3.75 -19.72 -10.36
N VAL A 180 -4.41 -19.19 -9.34
CA VAL A 180 -4.68 -17.75 -9.22
C VAL A 180 -3.43 -17.08 -8.65
N PRO A 181 -2.72 -16.24 -9.44
CA PRO A 181 -1.59 -15.49 -8.91
C PRO A 181 -2.07 -14.51 -7.83
N VAL A 182 -1.16 -14.15 -6.92
CA VAL A 182 -1.43 -13.17 -5.86
C VAL A 182 -0.59 -11.93 -6.05
N ALA A 183 -1.14 -10.79 -5.61
CA ALA A 183 -0.43 -9.53 -5.49
C ALA A 183 -0.94 -8.83 -4.23
N ALA A 184 -0.13 -7.95 -3.64
CA ALA A 184 -0.61 -7.01 -2.64
C ALA A 184 -1.08 -5.75 -3.35
N TRP A 185 -2.38 -5.70 -3.68
CA TRP A 185 -3.00 -4.49 -4.20
C TRP A 185 -3.55 -3.68 -3.03
N ASN A 186 -2.81 -2.65 -2.66
CA ASN A 186 -3.13 -1.77 -1.55
C ASN A 186 -3.84 -0.52 -2.03
N LEU A 187 -4.83 -0.06 -1.28
CA LEU A 187 -5.52 1.19 -1.58
C LEU A 187 -5.86 1.99 -0.33
N VAL A 188 -5.92 3.31 -0.47
CA VAL A 188 -6.40 4.26 0.54
C VAL A 188 -7.48 5.13 -0.07
N GLN A 189 -8.71 5.07 0.43
CA GLN A 189 -9.78 5.98 0.02
C GLN A 189 -9.73 7.30 0.79
N VAL A 190 -9.27 8.36 0.12
CA VAL A 190 -9.21 9.73 0.66
C VAL A 190 -10.52 10.45 0.39
N ALA A 191 -11.12 11.03 1.44
CA ALA A 191 -12.38 11.75 1.32
C ALA A 191 -12.17 13.14 0.72
N ARG A 192 -12.86 13.43 -0.39
CA ARG A 192 -12.92 14.76 -1.04
C ARG A 192 -11.56 15.47 -1.13
N PRO A 193 -10.55 14.86 -1.79
CA PRO A 193 -9.26 15.53 -1.97
C PRO A 193 -9.38 16.72 -2.93
N ASP A 194 -8.47 17.68 -2.79
CA ASP A 194 -8.33 18.85 -3.67
C ASP A 194 -7.46 18.52 -4.90
N ASN A 195 -6.42 17.73 -4.68
CA ASN A 195 -5.48 17.31 -5.71
C ASN A 195 -5.04 15.86 -5.51
N LEU A 196 -4.66 15.23 -6.61
CA LEU A 196 -4.02 13.92 -6.65
C LEU A 196 -2.67 14.00 -7.33
N TYR A 197 -1.75 13.14 -6.93
CA TYR A 197 -0.37 13.12 -7.43
C TYR A 197 0.07 11.69 -7.70
N LEU A 198 0.77 11.49 -8.82
CA LEU A 198 1.42 10.24 -9.18
C LEU A 198 2.84 10.52 -9.68
N PRO A 199 3.83 9.70 -9.31
CA PRO A 199 5.17 9.79 -9.87
C PRO A 199 5.16 9.35 -11.34
N THR A 200 6.07 9.91 -12.12
CA THR A 200 6.38 9.42 -13.46
C THR A 200 7.83 8.95 -13.51
N THR A 201 8.24 8.44 -14.67
CA THR A 201 9.64 8.13 -14.96
C THR A 201 9.97 8.60 -16.37
N SER A 202 11.21 9.06 -16.57
CA SER A 202 11.71 9.49 -17.89
C SER A 202 11.74 8.35 -18.91
N HIS A 203 11.80 7.11 -18.43
CA HIS A 203 11.81 5.89 -19.25
C HIS A 203 10.52 5.09 -19.10
N SER A 204 9.37 5.79 -19.10
CA SER A 204 8.08 5.12 -19.02
C SER A 204 7.83 4.28 -20.28
N ARG A 205 7.26 3.10 -20.06
CA ARG A 205 6.72 2.24 -21.13
C ARG A 205 5.47 2.83 -21.77
N PHE A 206 4.81 3.75 -21.08
CA PHE A 206 3.61 4.41 -21.58
C PHE A 206 4.01 5.68 -22.34
N PRO A 207 3.56 5.88 -23.60
CA PRO A 207 3.95 7.04 -24.40
C PRO A 207 3.66 8.39 -23.73
N GLU A 208 2.61 8.44 -22.89
CA GLU A 208 2.23 9.64 -22.15
C GLU A 208 2.82 9.71 -20.74
N GLY A 209 3.69 8.76 -20.35
CA GLY A 209 4.18 8.59 -18.98
C GLY A 209 3.16 7.97 -18.02
N PHE A 210 1.95 7.68 -18.51
CA PHE A 210 0.85 7.06 -17.77
C PHE A 210 -0.09 6.30 -18.69
N ARG A 211 -0.96 5.47 -18.08
CA ARG A 211 -2.04 4.74 -18.74
C ARG A 211 -3.39 5.12 -18.16
N VAL A 212 -4.37 5.45 -19.01
CA VAL A 212 -5.77 5.56 -18.58
C VAL A 212 -6.35 4.15 -18.46
N LEU A 213 -6.82 3.81 -17.26
CA LEU A 213 -7.36 2.51 -16.93
C LEU A 213 -8.90 2.51 -16.96
N MET A 214 -9.51 3.65 -16.66
CA MET A 214 -10.96 3.79 -16.65
C MET A 214 -11.39 5.24 -16.89
N GLY A 215 -12.56 5.41 -17.51
CA GLY A 215 -13.17 6.72 -17.73
C GLY A 215 -12.41 7.57 -18.75
N ARG A 216 -12.79 8.85 -18.81
CA ARG A 216 -12.12 9.84 -19.67
C ARG A 216 -11.29 10.75 -18.79
N LEU A 217 -9.99 10.79 -19.04
CA LEU A 217 -9.09 11.67 -18.31
C LEU A 217 -9.37 13.15 -18.65
N PRO A 218 -9.71 14.01 -17.68
CA PRO A 218 -9.91 15.43 -17.90
C PRO A 218 -8.54 16.11 -18.07
N ARG A 219 -8.06 16.22 -19.32
CA ARG A 219 -6.70 16.71 -19.63
C ARG A 219 -6.47 18.15 -19.20
N GLU A 220 -7.53 18.95 -19.14
CA GLU A 220 -7.54 20.33 -18.62
C GLU A 220 -7.31 20.42 -17.11
N LEU A 221 -7.53 19.33 -16.37
CA LEU A 221 -7.26 19.23 -14.93
C LEU A 221 -5.93 18.54 -14.63
N LEU A 222 -5.22 18.05 -15.66
CA LEU A 222 -3.93 17.40 -15.55
C LEU A 222 -2.80 18.42 -15.73
N HIS A 223 -1.87 18.43 -14.80
CA HIS A 223 -0.60 19.14 -14.92
C HIS A 223 0.56 18.14 -14.88
N ARG A 224 1.51 18.34 -15.80
CA ARG A 224 2.75 17.56 -15.86
C ARG A 224 3.87 18.33 -15.20
N HIS A 225 4.64 17.63 -14.38
CA HIS A 225 5.82 18.12 -13.69
C HIS A 225 7.01 17.24 -14.10
N ALA A 226 8.23 17.66 -13.79
CA ALA A 226 9.43 16.89 -14.14
C ALA A 226 9.39 15.47 -13.54
N GLU A 227 8.89 15.34 -12.31
CA GLU A 227 8.93 14.09 -11.54
C GLU A 227 7.56 13.42 -11.39
N GLY A 228 6.49 14.01 -11.95
CA GLY A 228 5.16 13.43 -11.78
C GLY A 228 4.02 14.16 -12.46
N LEU A 229 2.82 13.70 -12.15
CA LEU A 229 1.55 14.24 -12.59
C LEU A 229 0.82 14.79 -11.37
N SER A 230 0.09 15.89 -11.54
CA SER A 230 -0.94 16.30 -10.60
C SER A 230 -2.28 16.48 -11.29
N PHE A 231 -3.35 16.14 -10.58
CA PHE A 231 -4.72 16.32 -11.03
C PHE A 231 -5.45 17.25 -10.08
N ILE A 232 -6.22 18.19 -10.62
CA ILE A 232 -7.17 18.99 -9.84
C ILE A 232 -8.47 18.21 -9.73
N CYS A 233 -8.96 17.98 -8.51
CA CYS A 233 -10.16 17.16 -8.27
C CYS A 233 -11.45 17.95 -8.51
N ARG A 234 -12.04 17.83 -9.70
CA ARG A 234 -13.34 18.44 -10.04
C ARG A 234 -14.13 17.57 -11.04
N ALA A 235 -15.44 17.45 -10.81
CA ALA A 235 -16.47 16.98 -11.75
C ALA A 235 -16.02 15.92 -12.79
N ALA A 236 -15.44 14.82 -12.31
CA ALA A 236 -14.95 13.73 -13.16
C ALA A 236 -15.06 12.37 -12.48
N GLU A 237 -14.95 11.32 -13.30
CA GLU A 237 -14.63 9.96 -12.89
C GLU A 237 -13.55 9.42 -13.83
N PHE A 238 -12.40 9.02 -13.27
CA PHE A 238 -11.30 8.45 -14.04
C PHE A 238 -10.42 7.55 -13.17
N LYS A 239 -9.70 6.64 -13.83
CA LYS A 239 -8.61 5.87 -13.24
C LYS A 239 -7.37 5.97 -14.12
N VAL A 240 -6.22 6.25 -13.53
CA VAL A 240 -4.93 6.38 -14.22
C VAL A 240 -3.83 5.70 -13.42
N GLY A 241 -2.94 5.01 -14.13
CA GLY A 241 -1.79 4.32 -13.56
C GLY A 241 -0.47 4.74 -14.19
N THR A 242 0.63 4.53 -13.46
CA THR A 242 2.01 4.81 -13.90
C THR A 242 2.90 3.61 -13.61
N ASP A 243 3.98 3.46 -14.38
CA ASP A 243 5.00 2.41 -14.24
C ASP A 243 6.24 2.90 -13.49
N SER A 244 6.12 3.98 -12.71
CA SER A 244 7.23 4.50 -11.93
C SER A 244 7.58 3.56 -10.79
N ILE A 245 8.85 3.15 -10.72
CA ILE A 245 9.37 2.29 -9.64
C ILE A 245 9.26 2.94 -8.26
N GLN A 246 9.09 4.26 -8.18
CA GLN A 246 8.91 4.96 -6.91
C GLN A 246 7.66 4.48 -6.15
N SER A 247 6.68 3.91 -6.87
CA SER A 247 5.53 3.15 -6.33
C SER A 247 4.79 3.88 -5.21
N TRP A 248 4.43 5.14 -5.44
CA TRP A 248 3.61 5.94 -4.53
C TRP A 248 2.47 6.64 -5.25
N ALA A 249 1.44 7.00 -4.49
CA ALA A 249 0.36 7.88 -4.91
C ALA A 249 0.04 8.83 -3.75
N ALA A 250 -0.37 10.06 -4.04
CA ALA A 250 -0.69 11.02 -2.99
C ALA A 250 -1.95 11.83 -3.27
N ALA A 251 -2.58 12.29 -2.19
CA ALA A 251 -3.72 13.18 -2.23
C ALA A 251 -3.49 14.36 -1.30
N ARG A 252 -3.77 15.57 -1.79
CA ARG A 252 -3.87 16.76 -0.95
C ARG A 252 -5.31 16.92 -0.50
N LYS A 253 -5.50 17.23 0.78
CA LYS A 253 -6.76 17.68 1.35
C LYS A 253 -6.46 18.82 2.31
N ASP A 254 -7.01 20.00 2.03
CA ASP A 254 -6.75 21.23 2.78
C ASP A 254 -5.23 21.55 2.81
N ASN A 255 -4.64 21.60 4.00
CA ASN A 255 -3.21 21.79 4.26
C ASN A 255 -2.46 20.48 4.54
N LEU A 256 -3.07 19.33 4.27
CA LEU A 256 -2.49 18.02 4.51
C LEU A 256 -2.22 17.30 3.19
N LEU A 257 -1.10 16.59 3.14
CA LEU A 257 -0.76 15.66 2.06
C LEU A 257 -0.72 14.25 2.62
N ILE A 258 -1.50 13.35 2.04
CA ILE A 258 -1.55 11.94 2.39
C ILE A 258 -0.84 11.19 1.28
N THR A 259 0.18 10.40 1.61
CA THR A 259 0.90 9.58 0.65
C THR A 259 0.70 8.11 1.00
N LEU A 260 0.36 7.28 0.01
CA LEU A 260 0.51 5.83 0.07
C LEU A 260 1.77 5.47 -0.73
N ARG A 261 2.66 4.68 -0.14
CA ARG A 261 3.90 4.26 -0.79
C ARG A 261 4.25 2.83 -0.47
N GLN A 262 4.71 2.08 -1.47
CA GLN A 262 5.35 0.78 -1.25
C GLN A 262 6.84 0.99 -0.93
N THR A 263 7.27 0.57 0.27
CA THR A 263 8.65 0.77 0.77
C THR A 263 9.55 -0.43 0.54
N ALA A 264 8.96 -1.60 0.32
CA ALA A 264 9.66 -2.83 -0.04
C ALA A 264 8.91 -3.51 -1.19
N ALA A 265 9.37 -3.28 -2.42
CA ALA A 265 8.86 -3.95 -3.62
C ALA A 265 10.00 -4.72 -4.29
N SER A 266 9.74 -5.96 -4.71
CA SER A 266 10.53 -6.55 -5.80
C SER A 266 10.20 -5.77 -7.07
N ALA A 267 11.21 -5.17 -7.72
CA ALA A 267 11.02 -4.42 -8.96
C ALA A 267 10.68 -5.33 -10.16
N GLU A 268 10.96 -6.64 -10.03
CA GLU A 268 10.86 -7.61 -11.11
C GLU A 268 9.58 -8.47 -10.99
N GLY A 269 8.90 -8.65 -12.12
CA GLY A 269 7.75 -9.55 -12.25
C GLY A 269 6.66 -9.02 -13.20
N PRO A 270 5.61 -9.81 -13.45
CA PRO A 270 4.45 -9.36 -14.21
C PRO A 270 3.65 -8.38 -13.34
N TRP A 271 3.69 -7.11 -13.73
CA TRP A 271 2.95 -6.04 -13.07
C TRP A 271 1.50 -5.96 -13.58
N PRO A 272 0.51 -5.78 -12.69
CA PRO A 272 -0.89 -5.69 -13.08
C PRO A 272 -1.18 -4.49 -13.99
N ASP A 273 -2.36 -4.49 -14.59
CA ASP A 273 -2.93 -3.35 -15.33
C ASP A 273 -2.01 -2.89 -16.48
N GLY A 274 -1.33 -3.88 -17.07
CA GLY A 274 -0.31 -3.79 -18.11
C GLY A 274 0.92 -2.99 -17.74
N GLY A 275 1.36 -3.09 -16.49
CA GLY A 275 2.62 -2.54 -16.03
C GLY A 275 2.51 -1.43 -15.01
N CYS A 276 1.35 -1.21 -14.40
CA CYS A 276 1.17 -0.14 -13.43
C CYS A 276 1.71 -0.55 -12.06
N HIS A 277 2.44 0.36 -11.42
CA HIS A 277 3.02 0.20 -10.09
C HIS A 277 2.24 1.01 -9.04
N ALA A 278 1.73 2.17 -9.46
CA ALA A 278 0.89 3.04 -8.67
C ALA A 278 -0.25 3.60 -9.53
N GLU A 279 -1.42 3.76 -8.91
CA GLU A 279 -2.63 4.21 -9.59
C GLU A 279 -3.41 5.18 -8.71
N ILE A 280 -4.27 5.95 -9.37
CA ILE A 280 -5.33 6.69 -8.70
C ILE A 280 -6.65 6.43 -9.40
N TYR A 281 -7.69 6.20 -8.61
CA TYR A 281 -9.08 6.32 -9.04
C TYR A 281 -9.67 7.58 -8.41
N TYR A 282 -10.41 8.37 -9.17
CA TYR A 282 -11.14 9.52 -8.66
C TYR A 282 -12.58 9.45 -9.10
N ASN A 283 -13.50 9.67 -8.16
CA ASN A 283 -14.91 9.84 -8.45
C ASN A 283 -15.50 11.01 -7.66
N SER A 284 -15.75 12.10 -8.36
CA SER A 284 -16.35 13.31 -7.78
C SER A 284 -17.77 13.10 -7.25
N GLY A 285 -18.58 12.25 -7.90
CA GLY A 285 -19.95 11.94 -7.50
C GLY A 285 -20.03 11.14 -6.20
N LEU A 286 -19.06 10.28 -5.94
CA LEU A 286 -18.92 9.54 -4.68
C LEU A 286 -18.09 10.28 -3.63
N GLY A 287 -17.42 11.37 -4.02
CA GLY A 287 -16.68 12.24 -3.12
C GLY A 287 -15.41 11.63 -2.54
N TYR A 288 -14.71 10.76 -3.27
CA TYR A 288 -13.44 10.19 -2.83
C TYR A 288 -12.48 9.94 -4.00
N ALA A 289 -11.20 9.73 -3.64
CA ALA A 289 -10.20 9.14 -4.52
C ALA A 289 -9.59 7.91 -3.85
N GLU A 290 -9.14 6.94 -4.64
CA GLU A 290 -8.27 5.85 -4.19
C GLU A 290 -6.84 6.19 -4.58
N LEU A 291 -5.94 6.10 -3.62
CA LEU A 291 -4.50 6.03 -3.85
C LEU A 291 -4.14 4.56 -3.84
N GLU A 292 -3.47 4.04 -4.88
CA GLU A 292 -3.25 2.61 -5.03
C GLU A 292 -1.78 2.30 -5.31
N THR A 293 -1.27 1.24 -4.70
CA THR A 293 0.05 0.67 -5.00
C THR A 293 -0.07 -0.84 -5.14
N LEU A 294 0.69 -1.40 -6.08
CA LEU A 294 0.62 -2.82 -6.41
C LEU A 294 1.99 -3.48 -6.19
N THR A 295 2.00 -4.78 -5.99
CA THR A 295 3.21 -5.60 -6.21
C THR A 295 3.10 -6.29 -7.57
N PRO A 296 4.20 -6.80 -8.12
CA PRO A 296 4.11 -7.81 -9.17
C PRO A 296 3.23 -8.98 -8.73
N GLU A 297 2.58 -9.61 -9.68
CA GLU A 297 1.85 -10.85 -9.46
C GLU A 297 2.81 -12.04 -9.34
N VAL A 298 2.53 -12.93 -8.39
CA VAL A 298 3.33 -14.13 -8.13
C VAL A 298 2.45 -15.37 -7.97
N LEU A 299 2.88 -16.45 -8.61
CA LEU A 299 2.26 -17.77 -8.45
C LEU A 299 2.96 -18.53 -7.31
N LEU A 300 2.45 -18.37 -6.09
CA LEU A 300 2.97 -19.07 -4.90
C LEU A 300 2.55 -20.53 -4.85
N LYS A 301 3.49 -21.43 -4.55
CA LYS A 301 3.25 -22.82 -4.11
C LYS A 301 2.76 -22.86 -2.66
N PRO A 302 2.07 -23.93 -2.21
CA PRO A 302 1.69 -24.09 -0.80
C PRO A 302 2.88 -23.88 0.15
N GLY A 303 2.69 -23.05 1.17
CA GLY A 303 3.73 -22.65 2.13
C GLY A 303 4.59 -21.45 1.71
N GLU A 304 4.63 -21.09 0.43
CA GLU A 304 5.33 -19.88 -0.02
C GLU A 304 4.54 -18.62 0.34
N SER A 305 5.24 -17.49 0.39
CA SER A 305 4.67 -16.21 0.81
C SER A 305 5.15 -15.05 -0.05
N LEU A 306 4.24 -14.12 -0.31
CA LEU A 306 4.55 -12.76 -0.78
C LEU A 306 4.51 -11.82 0.42
N THR A 307 5.52 -10.98 0.56
CA THR A 307 5.55 -9.89 1.55
C THR A 307 5.52 -8.53 0.87
N ALA A 308 4.75 -7.60 1.44
CA ALA A 308 4.74 -6.21 1.03
C ALA A 308 4.82 -5.32 2.27
N GLU A 309 5.47 -4.18 2.13
CA GLU A 309 5.44 -3.12 3.14
C GLU A 309 4.98 -1.83 2.47
N ILE A 310 3.98 -1.18 3.07
CA ILE A 310 3.54 0.15 2.68
C ILE A 310 3.69 1.13 3.84
N ALA A 311 3.93 2.38 3.48
CA ALA A 311 3.89 3.52 4.36
C ALA A 311 2.72 4.43 3.97
N VAL A 312 1.86 4.75 4.94
CA VAL A 312 0.86 5.81 4.83
C VAL A 312 1.33 6.99 5.66
N THR A 313 1.74 8.07 5.00
CA THR A 313 2.29 9.27 5.67
C THR A 313 1.33 10.44 5.53
N VAL A 314 1.16 11.19 6.61
CA VAL A 314 0.47 12.49 6.57
C VAL A 314 1.50 13.59 6.79
N ALA A 315 1.65 14.47 5.80
CA ALA A 315 2.54 15.61 5.88
C ALA A 315 1.76 16.91 5.93
N PHE A 316 2.32 17.91 6.61
CA PHE A 316 1.76 19.24 6.72
C PHE A 316 2.36 20.12 5.63
N LEU A 317 1.50 20.65 4.77
CA LEU A 317 1.94 21.51 3.69
C LEU A 317 2.27 22.90 4.25
N GLY A 318 3.56 23.24 4.20
CA GLY A 318 4.05 24.60 4.37
C GLY A 318 3.94 25.42 3.06
N PRO A 319 4.50 26.64 3.04
CA PRO A 319 4.46 27.51 1.85
C PRO A 319 5.22 26.95 0.64
N SER A 320 6.12 25.98 0.84
CA SER A 320 6.90 25.32 -0.22
C SER A 320 6.08 24.40 -1.14
N GLY A 321 4.81 24.14 -0.82
CA GLY A 321 3.94 23.32 -1.65
C GLY A 321 4.21 21.81 -1.57
N PRO A 322 3.43 20.99 -2.31
CA PRO A 322 3.43 19.53 -2.18
C PRO A 322 4.68 18.87 -2.74
N TRP A 323 5.27 19.42 -3.81
CA TRP A 323 6.39 18.80 -4.51
C TRP A 323 7.65 18.70 -3.66
N THR A 324 7.98 19.72 -2.86
CA THR A 324 9.12 19.64 -1.92
C THR A 324 9.02 18.47 -0.93
N ILE A 325 7.80 18.04 -0.58
CA ILE A 325 7.58 16.88 0.31
C ILE A 325 7.67 15.57 -0.47
N LEU A 326 7.16 15.55 -1.72
CA LEU A 326 7.20 14.38 -2.59
C LEU A 326 8.62 14.08 -3.07
N ASP A 327 9.40 15.10 -3.42
CA ASP A 327 10.82 15.02 -3.78
C ASP A 327 11.70 14.58 -2.59
N GLY A 328 11.20 14.73 -1.36
CA GLY A 328 11.86 14.28 -0.13
C GLY A 328 11.56 12.83 0.25
N LEU A 329 10.73 12.11 -0.50
CA LEU A 329 10.43 10.70 -0.24
C LEU A 329 11.65 9.84 -0.62
N PRO A 330 12.20 9.01 0.29
CA PRO A 330 13.49 8.32 0.06
C PRO A 330 13.52 7.49 -1.24
N GLY A 331 14.38 7.80 -2.21
CA GLY A 331 14.40 7.14 -3.54
C GLY A 331 13.90 8.01 -4.70
N SER A 332 13.79 9.33 -4.47
CA SER A 332 13.51 10.39 -5.44
C SER A 332 14.75 10.88 -6.23
N HIS A 333 15.85 10.11 -6.24
CA HIS A 333 17.07 10.44 -7.00
C HIS A 333 17.55 9.25 -7.83
#